data_AF-A0A1G0MR31-F1
#
_entry.id   AF-A0A1G0MR31-F1
#
_cell.length_a   1.000
_cell.length_b   1.000
_cell.length_c   1.000
_cell.angle_alpha   90.00
_cell.angle_beta   90.00
_cell.angle_gamma   90.00
#
_symmetry.space_group_name_H-M   'P 1'
#
loop_
_entity.id
_entity.type
_entity.pdbx_description
1 polymer ?
#
loop_
_entity_poly.entity_id
_entity_poly.type
_entity_poly.pdbx_seq_one_letter_code
_entity_poly.pdbx_strand_id
1 'polypeptide(L)'
;MIKFRGFAKMWFLVLLLATFVTGCGSSDNQPPVTIAPSPAKAITAYSFNGFTEFAGTVHEAAKTIAVTLPFGTPVTALTAKFTTTGSTVTVGTAVQTSGTTPNNFTNPAAYTVTAADNTTAVYTVTVTVASNSAKAVTAYSINGVAGTIDENLKTIEITLPKGTDVTKLVAELIITGNTVSVGTAPVVQQTSGITVNDFTLPVIYTVTANDNSSAAYTVTVHVATGLMPVNLGTAGNFVILANSGVSTTGTTAVVGDIGLSPAAASFITGFGLIADSTNTFSKSSLVTGNIYASDYTPPTPAYMTTAVGDMIIAFNDAAGRTTPDFTELGAGDISGQTLVPGLYKWGTGVLITSAGVTISGGANDVWIFQVAQDLTVDNSAIITLAGGAQAKNIFWQVSGQATLGTAADFKGIILSQTLISLNTGAVMNGRALAQTAVTLNATAITAP
;
A
#
# COMPACT_ATOMS: atom_id res chain seq x y z
N MET A 1 0.20 45.05 28.02
CA MET A 1 0.50 46.39 28.55
C MET A 1 0.15 47.40 27.45
N ILE A 2 -0.36 48.57 27.82
CA ILE A 2 -0.82 49.70 26.97
C ILE A 2 -2.34 49.74 26.76
N LYS A 3 -2.96 50.51 27.67
CA LYS A 3 -4.25 51.20 27.53
C LYS A 3 -4.07 52.41 26.61
N PHE A 4 -5.10 52.78 25.86
CA PHE A 4 -5.39 54.18 25.56
C PHE A 4 -6.89 54.48 25.70
N ARG A 5 -7.19 55.57 26.42
CA ARG A 5 -8.50 56.18 26.69
C ARG A 5 -8.71 57.41 25.80
N GLY A 6 -9.96 57.71 25.47
CA GLY A 6 -10.49 59.05 25.09
C GLY A 6 -10.37 59.34 23.59
N PHE A 7 -11.33 59.95 22.90
CA PHE A 7 -12.16 61.11 23.26
C PHE A 7 -13.43 61.21 22.40
N ALA A 8 -14.43 61.96 22.89
CA ALA A 8 -15.70 62.28 22.24
C ALA A 8 -15.62 63.41 21.19
N LYS A 9 -16.55 63.40 20.23
CA LYS A 9 -17.27 64.55 19.59
C LYS A 9 -18.12 63.97 18.43
N MET A 10 -19.44 63.82 18.60
CA MET A 10 -20.48 64.84 18.35
C MET A 10 -20.53 65.25 16.87
N TRP A 11 -21.64 64.98 16.20
CA TRP A 11 -22.47 65.90 15.40
C TRP A 11 -23.81 65.20 15.11
N PHE A 12 -24.88 65.69 15.73
CA PHE A 12 -26.28 65.34 15.51
C PHE A 12 -26.98 66.64 15.09
N LEU A 13 -27.74 66.61 13.99
CA LEU A 13 -28.65 67.68 13.56
C LEU A 13 -29.84 66.96 12.89
N VAL A 14 -30.84 66.52 13.65
CA VAL A 14 -32.08 67.24 14.06
C VAL A 14 -32.95 67.65 12.87
N LEU A 15 -34.15 67.04 12.75
CA LEU A 15 -35.44 67.76 12.84
C LEU A 15 -36.64 66.77 12.85
N LEU A 16 -37.35 66.68 13.98
CA LEU A 16 -38.76 66.24 14.02
C LEU A 16 -39.54 67.37 14.71
N LEU A 17 -40.53 67.88 13.99
CA LEU A 17 -41.22 69.15 14.23
C LEU A 17 -42.30 69.03 15.31
N ALA A 18 -42.43 70.11 16.07
CA ALA A 18 -43.25 70.29 17.26
C ALA A 18 -44.77 70.31 17.03
N THR A 19 -45.51 69.81 18.02
CA THR A 19 -46.90 70.17 18.31
C THR A 19 -46.97 71.57 18.93
N PHE A 20 -47.80 72.46 18.38
CA PHE A 20 -48.26 73.67 19.09
C PHE A 20 -49.77 73.83 18.97
N VAL A 21 -50.40 73.98 20.14
CA VAL A 21 -51.80 74.37 20.32
C VAL A 21 -51.85 75.90 20.48
N THR A 22 -52.68 76.52 19.64
CA THR A 22 -53.37 77.83 19.72
C THR A 22 -52.61 79.09 20.17
N GLY A 23 -52.62 80.12 19.31
CA GLY A 23 -52.35 81.50 19.71
C GLY A 23 -52.32 82.51 18.56
N CYS A 24 -53.50 83.00 18.17
CA CYS A 24 -53.85 84.27 17.52
C CYS A 24 -52.92 84.93 16.45
N GLY A 25 -53.50 85.19 15.27
CA GLY A 25 -53.22 86.41 14.50
C GLY A 25 -52.77 86.20 13.05
N SER A 26 -53.67 86.57 12.13
CA SER A 26 -53.43 86.89 10.71
C SER A 26 -53.50 85.72 9.72
N SER A 27 -54.42 85.87 8.77
CA SER A 27 -54.68 85.02 7.62
C SER A 27 -53.44 84.85 6.73
N ASP A 28 -52.89 83.65 6.67
CA ASP A 28 -51.98 83.25 5.60
C ASP A 28 -52.36 81.86 5.09
N ASN A 29 -52.85 81.82 3.85
CA ASN A 29 -53.35 80.64 3.17
C ASN A 29 -52.22 80.08 2.29
N GLN A 30 -51.20 79.48 2.91
CA GLN A 30 -50.19 78.71 2.16
C GLN A 30 -50.77 77.33 1.82
N PRO A 31 -50.79 76.90 0.55
CA PRO A 31 -51.18 75.54 0.20
C PRO A 31 -50.19 74.54 0.86
N PRO A 32 -50.66 73.35 1.28
CA PRO A 32 -49.79 72.36 1.90
C PRO A 32 -48.62 72.02 0.98
N VAL A 33 -47.40 72.00 1.52
CA VAL A 33 -46.19 71.58 0.81
C VAL A 33 -46.32 70.10 0.45
N THR A 34 -46.73 69.80 -0.78
CA THR A 34 -46.70 68.44 -1.34
C THR A 34 -45.27 68.11 -1.76
N ILE A 35 -44.60 67.24 -1.00
CA ILE A 35 -43.32 66.64 -1.39
C ILE A 35 -43.57 65.70 -2.58
N ALA A 36 -42.90 65.92 -3.71
CA ALA A 36 -43.01 65.05 -4.88
C ALA A 36 -42.54 63.62 -4.54
N PRO A 37 -43.28 62.57 -4.93
CA PRO A 37 -42.90 61.21 -4.63
C PRO A 37 -41.57 60.84 -5.32
N SER A 38 -40.72 60.07 -4.62
CA SER A 38 -39.38 59.71 -5.09
C SER A 38 -39.41 58.71 -6.26
N PRO A 39 -38.59 58.90 -7.32
CA PRO A 39 -38.47 57.97 -8.45
C PRO A 39 -37.47 56.82 -8.23
N ALA A 40 -36.88 56.71 -7.02
CA ALA A 40 -35.85 55.71 -6.72
C ALA A 40 -36.41 54.28 -6.69
N LYS A 41 -35.75 53.35 -7.39
CA LYS A 41 -36.20 51.97 -7.64
C LYS A 41 -35.05 51.01 -7.94
N ALA A 42 -33.93 51.21 -7.26
CA ALA A 42 -32.75 50.37 -7.41
C ALA A 42 -32.83 49.14 -6.49
N ILE A 43 -32.29 48.01 -6.92
CA ILE A 43 -31.79 46.97 -6.01
C ILE A 43 -30.31 47.25 -5.83
N THR A 44 -29.84 47.43 -4.61
CA THR A 44 -28.44 47.82 -4.34
C THR A 44 -27.60 46.70 -3.74
N ALA A 45 -28.26 45.67 -3.22
CA ALA A 45 -27.64 44.44 -2.75
C ALA A 45 -28.61 43.28 -2.96
N TYR A 46 -28.07 42.10 -3.28
CA TYR A 46 -28.84 40.88 -3.48
C TYR A 46 -28.02 39.66 -3.04
N SER A 47 -28.63 38.73 -2.32
CA SER A 47 -28.09 37.41 -1.98
C SER A 47 -29.25 36.48 -1.66
N PHE A 48 -28.98 35.24 -1.24
CA PHE A 48 -30.00 34.33 -0.72
C PHE A 48 -29.77 34.05 0.76
N ASN A 49 -30.87 33.79 1.48
CA ASN A 49 -30.76 33.43 2.89
C ASN A 49 -29.93 32.14 3.06
N GLY A 50 -28.99 32.13 4.00
CA GLY A 50 -28.02 31.03 4.16
C GLY A 50 -26.86 31.03 3.15
N PHE A 51 -26.84 31.94 2.17
CA PHE A 51 -25.80 32.06 1.14
C PHE A 51 -25.27 33.49 1.02
N THR A 52 -25.10 34.20 2.15
CA THR A 52 -24.68 35.61 2.15
C THR A 52 -23.28 35.83 1.57
N GLU A 53 -22.42 34.81 1.63
CA GLU A 53 -21.07 34.80 1.03
C GLU A 53 -21.12 34.72 -0.52
N PHE A 54 -22.24 34.31 -1.09
CA PHE A 54 -22.48 34.24 -2.54
C PHE A 54 -23.34 35.42 -2.98
N ALA A 55 -22.85 36.64 -2.71
CA ALA A 55 -23.56 37.86 -3.07
C ALA A 55 -23.77 37.96 -4.59
N GLY A 56 -24.98 38.38 -4.97
CA GLY A 56 -25.32 38.63 -6.35
C GLY A 56 -24.63 39.88 -6.90
N THR A 57 -24.10 39.76 -8.11
CA THR A 57 -23.57 40.92 -8.83
C THR A 57 -24.73 41.69 -9.44
N VAL A 58 -25.00 42.89 -8.91
CA VAL A 58 -26.04 43.78 -9.43
C VAL A 58 -25.45 44.69 -10.49
N HIS A 59 -25.92 44.55 -11.74
CA HIS A 59 -25.51 45.41 -12.84
C HIS A 59 -26.59 46.46 -13.10
N GLU A 60 -26.52 47.58 -12.39
CA GLU A 60 -27.59 48.58 -12.31
C GLU A 60 -28.01 49.17 -13.67
N ALA A 61 -27.05 49.43 -14.57
CA ALA A 61 -27.36 49.97 -15.91
C ALA A 61 -28.08 48.95 -16.81
N ALA A 62 -27.84 47.65 -16.59
CA ALA A 62 -28.45 46.56 -17.38
C ALA A 62 -29.69 45.98 -16.70
N LYS A 63 -29.95 46.34 -15.44
CA LYS A 63 -31.00 45.76 -14.60
C LYS A 63 -30.93 44.24 -14.56
N THR A 64 -29.73 43.70 -14.38
CA THR A 64 -29.52 42.26 -14.21
C THR A 64 -28.87 41.98 -12.87
N ILE A 65 -29.18 40.82 -12.31
CA ILE A 65 -28.56 40.30 -11.09
C ILE A 65 -28.12 38.87 -11.38
N ALA A 66 -26.84 38.57 -11.23
CA ALA A 66 -26.29 37.24 -11.40
C ALA A 66 -25.79 36.69 -10.06
N VAL A 67 -26.21 35.49 -9.70
CA VAL A 67 -25.77 34.79 -8.47
C VAL A 67 -25.26 33.41 -8.85
N THR A 68 -24.06 33.04 -8.39
CA THR A 68 -23.55 31.67 -8.50
C THR A 68 -23.56 31.00 -7.13
N LEU A 69 -24.34 29.93 -7.00
CA LEU A 69 -24.50 29.17 -5.76
C LEU A 69 -23.61 27.91 -5.77
N PRO A 70 -23.26 27.36 -4.58
CA PRO A 70 -22.53 26.10 -4.48
C PRO A 70 -23.18 24.94 -5.23
N PHE A 71 -22.36 24.01 -5.70
CA PHE A 71 -22.82 22.75 -6.31
C PHE A 71 -23.87 22.05 -5.45
N GLY A 72 -24.92 21.52 -6.09
CA GLY A 72 -26.00 20.79 -5.42
C GLY A 72 -27.06 21.68 -4.74
N THR A 73 -26.92 23.02 -4.76
CA THR A 73 -27.92 23.91 -4.16
C THR A 73 -29.28 23.81 -4.89
N PRO A 74 -30.38 23.46 -4.20
CA PRO A 74 -31.71 23.44 -4.81
C PRO A 74 -32.18 24.87 -5.15
N VAL A 75 -32.57 25.10 -6.40
CA VAL A 75 -32.98 26.45 -6.88
C VAL A 75 -34.50 26.64 -6.99
N THR A 76 -35.30 25.65 -6.58
CA THR A 76 -36.76 25.65 -6.77
C THR A 76 -37.53 26.49 -5.75
N ALA A 77 -36.93 26.83 -4.61
CA ALA A 77 -37.55 27.60 -3.54
C ALA A 77 -36.53 28.40 -2.70
N LEU A 78 -35.83 29.34 -3.33
CA LEU A 78 -34.84 30.18 -2.65
C LEU A 78 -35.48 31.48 -2.14
N THR A 79 -35.16 31.87 -0.91
CA THR A 79 -35.59 33.16 -0.32
C THR A 79 -34.51 34.22 -0.54
N ALA A 80 -34.82 35.22 -1.36
CA ALA A 80 -33.90 36.30 -1.70
C ALA A 80 -33.77 37.30 -0.54
N LYS A 81 -32.54 37.68 -0.20
CA LYS A 81 -32.21 38.77 0.72
C LYS A 81 -31.67 39.95 -0.10
N PHE A 82 -32.43 41.03 -0.17
CA PHE A 82 -32.08 42.19 -0.98
C PHE A 82 -32.32 43.51 -0.25
N THR A 83 -31.62 44.55 -0.70
CA THR A 83 -31.82 45.95 -0.30
C THR A 83 -32.32 46.71 -1.52
N THR A 84 -33.39 47.49 -1.36
CA THR A 84 -33.97 48.29 -2.45
C THR A 84 -34.23 49.73 -2.01
N THR A 85 -34.16 50.66 -2.97
CA THR A 85 -34.61 52.05 -2.78
C THR A 85 -36.06 52.28 -3.20
N GLY A 86 -36.72 51.27 -3.78
CA GLY A 86 -38.14 51.33 -4.14
C GLY A 86 -39.07 51.03 -2.96
N SER A 87 -40.36 51.34 -3.14
CA SER A 87 -41.41 51.12 -2.15
C SER A 87 -41.87 49.67 -2.07
N THR A 88 -41.94 48.97 -3.20
CA THR A 88 -42.32 47.54 -3.25
C THR A 88 -41.50 46.78 -4.28
N VAL A 89 -41.37 45.47 -4.08
CA VAL A 89 -40.74 44.55 -5.04
C VAL A 89 -41.69 43.38 -5.27
N THR A 90 -41.93 43.01 -6.53
CA THR A 90 -42.77 41.86 -6.90
C THR A 90 -42.05 40.92 -7.86
N VAL A 91 -42.44 39.64 -7.87
CA VAL A 91 -42.13 38.67 -8.92
C VAL A 91 -43.45 38.17 -9.47
N GLY A 92 -43.75 38.48 -10.73
CA GLY A 92 -45.12 38.38 -11.22
C GLY A 92 -46.07 39.26 -10.38
N THR A 93 -47.10 38.66 -9.81
CA THR A 93 -48.06 39.33 -8.91
C THR A 93 -47.72 39.20 -7.42
N ALA A 94 -46.72 38.37 -7.06
CA ALA A 94 -46.39 38.10 -5.66
C ALA A 94 -45.46 39.18 -5.09
N VAL A 95 -45.86 39.81 -3.98
CA VAL A 95 -45.03 40.74 -3.22
C VAL A 95 -43.86 40.01 -2.57
N GLN A 96 -42.66 40.54 -2.74
CA GLN A 96 -41.42 40.00 -2.24
C GLN A 96 -41.04 40.68 -0.94
N THR A 97 -41.00 39.91 0.14
CA THR A 97 -40.42 40.33 1.42
C THR A 97 -39.01 39.79 1.51
N SER A 98 -38.03 40.68 1.61
CA SER A 98 -36.61 40.35 1.71
C SER A 98 -36.36 39.35 2.86
N GLY A 99 -35.67 38.26 2.55
CA GLY A 99 -35.37 37.15 3.45
C GLY A 99 -36.52 36.15 3.68
N THR A 100 -37.71 36.38 3.12
CA THR A 100 -38.92 35.62 3.48
C THR A 100 -39.60 34.95 2.29
N THR A 101 -39.83 35.66 1.19
CA THR A 101 -40.62 35.11 0.06
C THR A 101 -39.77 34.16 -0.80
N PRO A 102 -40.15 32.88 -0.97
CA PRO A 102 -39.43 31.94 -1.82
C PRO A 102 -39.80 32.10 -3.29
N ASN A 103 -38.82 31.93 -4.19
CA ASN A 103 -39.04 31.88 -5.63
C ASN A 103 -38.29 30.70 -6.25
N ASN A 104 -38.78 30.27 -7.42
CA ASN A 104 -38.13 29.27 -8.25
C ASN A 104 -37.22 29.96 -9.27
N PHE A 105 -35.94 29.61 -9.24
CA PHE A 105 -34.90 30.14 -10.13
C PHE A 105 -34.38 29.10 -11.14
N THR A 106 -35.17 28.06 -11.43
CA THR A 106 -34.89 27.14 -12.54
C THR A 106 -34.83 27.89 -13.88
N ASN A 107 -35.56 29.01 -13.99
CA ASN A 107 -35.45 29.99 -15.07
C ASN A 107 -35.17 31.38 -14.44
N PRO A 108 -34.63 32.35 -15.22
CA PRO A 108 -34.44 33.71 -14.72
C PRO A 108 -35.75 34.31 -14.18
N ALA A 109 -35.69 34.94 -13.00
CA ALA A 109 -36.84 35.54 -12.34
C ALA A 109 -36.85 37.06 -12.55
N ALA A 110 -38.00 37.61 -12.95
CA ALA A 110 -38.17 39.05 -13.16
C ALA A 110 -38.70 39.74 -11.89
N TYR A 111 -37.83 40.53 -11.25
CA TYR A 111 -38.14 41.31 -10.06
C TYR A 111 -38.53 42.74 -10.45
N THR A 112 -39.79 43.12 -10.23
CA THR A 112 -40.29 44.48 -10.52
C THR A 112 -40.22 45.33 -9.26
N VAL A 113 -39.39 46.37 -9.28
CA VAL A 113 -39.28 47.37 -8.21
C VAL A 113 -40.16 48.56 -8.54
N THR A 114 -41.08 48.92 -7.65
CA THR A 114 -41.97 50.08 -7.81
C THR A 114 -41.50 51.22 -6.89
N ALA A 115 -41.25 52.39 -7.46
CA ALA A 115 -40.91 53.61 -6.74
C ALA A 115 -42.14 54.27 -6.09
N ALA A 116 -41.92 55.26 -5.23
CA ALA A 116 -43.01 55.99 -4.57
C ALA A 116 -43.85 56.82 -5.57
N ASP A 117 -43.28 57.18 -6.72
CA ASP A 117 -43.98 57.85 -7.83
C ASP A 117 -44.74 56.87 -8.76
N ASN A 118 -44.80 55.59 -8.39
CA ASN A 118 -45.37 54.47 -9.14
C ASN A 118 -44.62 54.09 -10.43
N THR A 119 -43.46 54.68 -10.72
CA THR A 119 -42.62 54.21 -11.83
C THR A 119 -41.93 52.89 -11.45
N THR A 120 -41.68 52.02 -12.44
CA THR A 120 -41.13 50.68 -12.20
C THR A 120 -39.80 50.44 -12.90
N ALA A 121 -39.03 49.49 -12.38
CA ALA A 121 -37.83 48.93 -13.00
C ALA A 121 -37.83 47.41 -12.83
N VAL A 122 -37.52 46.67 -13.89
CA VAL A 122 -37.51 45.21 -13.87
C VAL A 122 -36.08 44.71 -13.85
N TYR A 123 -35.72 43.95 -12.81
CA TYR A 123 -34.44 43.27 -12.69
C TYR A 123 -34.58 41.81 -13.10
N THR A 124 -33.74 41.35 -14.03
CA THR A 124 -33.66 39.92 -14.36
C THR A 124 -32.64 39.25 -13.45
N VAL A 125 -33.11 38.39 -12.56
CA VAL A 125 -32.28 37.61 -11.63
C VAL A 125 -32.00 36.25 -12.23
N THR A 126 -30.72 35.96 -12.50
CA THR A 126 -30.25 34.66 -12.99
C THR A 126 -29.43 33.98 -11.91
N VAL A 127 -29.76 32.72 -11.63
CA VAL A 127 -29.04 31.88 -10.67
C VAL A 127 -28.34 30.75 -11.43
N THR A 128 -27.03 30.64 -11.24
CA THR A 128 -26.23 29.51 -11.71
C THR A 128 -25.80 28.67 -10.52
N VAL A 129 -25.74 27.35 -10.69
CA VAL A 129 -25.18 26.43 -9.68
C VAL A 129 -23.79 26.03 -10.17
N ALA A 130 -22.78 26.15 -9.31
CA ALA A 130 -21.42 25.74 -9.62
C ALA A 130 -21.37 24.24 -9.98
N SER A 131 -20.48 23.86 -10.90
CA SER A 131 -20.26 22.46 -11.24
C SER A 131 -19.46 21.73 -10.14
N ASN A 132 -19.62 20.41 -10.03
CA ASN A 132 -18.87 19.60 -9.07
C ASN A 132 -17.36 19.64 -9.39
N SER A 133 -16.55 20.02 -8.40
CA SER A 133 -15.09 20.16 -8.48
C SER A 133 -14.31 18.99 -7.86
N ALA A 134 -15.01 17.97 -7.36
CA ALA A 134 -14.42 16.75 -6.82
C ALA A 134 -13.68 15.95 -7.92
N LYS A 135 -12.50 15.44 -7.58
CA LYS A 135 -11.55 14.82 -8.54
C LYS A 135 -10.58 13.85 -7.84
N ALA A 136 -11.04 13.25 -6.75
CA ALA A 136 -10.27 12.28 -5.99
C ALA A 136 -10.37 10.87 -6.61
N VAL A 137 -9.30 10.09 -6.49
CA VAL A 137 -9.35 8.62 -6.62
C VAL A 137 -9.61 8.05 -5.23
N THR A 138 -10.69 7.30 -5.05
CA THR A 138 -11.11 6.77 -3.74
C THR A 138 -10.88 5.27 -3.60
N ALA A 139 -10.70 4.56 -4.72
CA ALA A 139 -10.24 3.18 -4.74
C ALA A 139 -9.41 2.94 -6.00
N TYR A 140 -8.40 2.09 -5.87
CA TYR A 140 -7.55 1.66 -6.97
C TYR A 140 -7.08 0.23 -6.69
N SER A 141 -7.18 -0.66 -7.67
CA SER A 141 -6.68 -2.02 -7.57
C SER A 141 -6.29 -2.58 -8.94
N ILE A 142 -5.39 -3.57 -8.94
CA ILE A 142 -5.02 -4.34 -10.13
C ILE A 142 -5.05 -5.81 -9.72
N ASN A 143 -5.74 -6.65 -10.49
CA ASN A 143 -5.88 -8.09 -10.22
C ASN A 143 -6.35 -8.39 -8.77
N GLY A 144 -7.23 -7.55 -8.21
CA GLY A 144 -7.73 -7.67 -6.84
C GLY A 144 -6.77 -7.21 -5.74
N VAL A 145 -5.55 -6.78 -6.07
CA VAL A 145 -4.61 -6.18 -5.12
C VAL A 145 -4.90 -4.69 -4.98
N ALA A 146 -5.23 -4.24 -3.78
CA ALA A 146 -5.51 -2.84 -3.52
C ALA A 146 -4.23 -2.00 -3.51
N GLY A 147 -4.26 -0.83 -4.17
CA GLY A 147 -3.22 0.18 -4.08
C GLY A 147 -3.40 1.08 -2.85
N THR A 148 -2.29 1.57 -2.33
CA THR A 148 -2.27 2.59 -1.27
C THR A 148 -2.37 3.97 -1.90
N ILE A 149 -3.43 4.72 -1.60
CA ILE A 149 -3.67 6.05 -2.13
C ILE A 149 -3.22 7.10 -1.10
N ASP A 150 -2.30 7.97 -1.47
CA ASP A 150 -1.98 9.19 -0.73
C ASP A 150 -2.67 10.39 -1.41
N GLU A 151 -3.76 10.86 -0.80
CA GLU A 151 -4.57 11.95 -1.36
C GLU A 151 -3.88 13.33 -1.25
N ASN A 152 -2.90 13.48 -0.35
CA ASN A 152 -2.15 14.74 -0.20
C ASN A 152 -1.04 14.83 -1.25
N LEU A 153 -0.32 13.73 -1.47
CA LEU A 153 0.77 13.64 -2.45
C LEU A 153 0.28 13.32 -3.87
N LYS A 154 -0.98 12.89 -4.02
CA LYS A 154 -1.55 12.38 -5.28
C LYS A 154 -0.73 11.23 -5.85
N THR A 155 -0.37 10.29 -4.99
CA THR A 155 0.33 9.07 -5.40
C THR A 155 -0.50 7.84 -5.11
N ILE A 156 -0.30 6.81 -5.94
CA ILE A 156 -0.89 5.49 -5.73
C ILE A 156 0.24 4.47 -5.87
N GLU A 157 0.51 3.75 -4.78
CA GLU A 157 1.55 2.73 -4.74
C GLU A 157 0.91 1.35 -4.64
N ILE A 158 1.28 0.43 -5.51
CA ILE A 158 0.78 -0.95 -5.52
C ILE A 158 1.92 -1.93 -5.70
N THR A 159 1.95 -2.98 -4.89
CA THR A 159 2.93 -4.06 -5.01
C THR A 159 2.21 -5.33 -5.44
N LEU A 160 2.48 -5.77 -6.68
CA LEU A 160 1.91 -6.98 -7.26
C LEU A 160 2.75 -8.21 -6.91
N PRO A 161 2.16 -9.42 -6.97
CA PRO A 161 2.89 -10.67 -6.73
C PRO A 161 4.11 -10.82 -7.64
N LYS A 162 5.13 -11.53 -7.16
CA LYS A 162 6.35 -11.81 -7.91
C LYS A 162 6.03 -12.40 -9.29
N GLY A 163 6.75 -11.92 -10.32
CA GLY A 163 6.63 -12.43 -11.68
C GLY A 163 5.41 -11.91 -12.45
N THR A 164 4.62 -11.01 -11.86
CA THR A 164 3.55 -10.31 -12.59
C THR A 164 4.15 -9.52 -13.75
N ASP A 165 3.65 -9.76 -14.96
CA ASP A 165 3.98 -8.97 -16.14
C ASP A 165 3.28 -7.60 -16.04
N VAL A 166 4.06 -6.54 -15.88
CA VAL A 166 3.56 -5.17 -15.71
C VAL A 166 3.32 -4.43 -17.01
N THR A 167 3.64 -5.03 -18.17
CA THR A 167 3.52 -4.35 -19.47
C THR A 167 2.08 -4.20 -19.95
N LYS A 168 1.15 -5.00 -19.40
CA LYS A 168 -0.26 -5.04 -19.82
C LYS A 168 -1.19 -5.35 -18.64
N LEU A 169 -1.45 -4.35 -17.82
CA LEU A 169 -2.33 -4.49 -16.65
C LEU A 169 -3.60 -3.65 -16.82
N VAL A 170 -4.70 -4.17 -16.29
CA VAL A 170 -6.00 -3.49 -16.23
C VAL A 170 -6.27 -3.12 -14.77
N ALA A 171 -6.58 -1.85 -14.53
CA ALA A 171 -6.88 -1.35 -13.19
C ALA A 171 -8.40 -1.18 -12.99
N GLU A 172 -8.86 -1.48 -11.78
CA GLU A 172 -10.17 -1.09 -11.28
C GLU A 172 -10.01 0.13 -10.37
N LEU A 173 -10.80 1.17 -10.64
CA LEU A 173 -10.76 2.42 -9.90
C LEU A 173 -12.15 3.00 -9.68
N ILE A 174 -12.27 3.77 -8.58
CA ILE A 174 -13.42 4.60 -8.25
C ILE A 174 -12.93 6.04 -8.13
N ILE A 175 -13.59 6.97 -8.84
CA ILE A 175 -13.28 8.40 -8.82
C ILE A 175 -14.50 9.22 -8.40
N THR A 176 -14.25 10.41 -7.85
CA THR A 176 -15.29 11.42 -7.59
C THR A 176 -15.44 12.43 -8.74
N GLY A 177 -14.51 12.41 -9.71
CA GLY A 177 -14.55 13.23 -10.93
C GLY A 177 -15.45 12.65 -12.02
N ASN A 178 -15.50 13.35 -13.16
CA ASN A 178 -16.30 12.99 -14.32
C ASN A 178 -15.59 11.96 -15.23
N THR A 179 -14.32 12.21 -15.56
CA THR A 179 -13.52 11.33 -16.42
C THR A 179 -12.12 11.12 -15.84
N VAL A 180 -11.46 10.07 -16.31
CA VAL A 180 -10.06 9.78 -15.97
C VAL A 180 -9.32 9.35 -17.23
N SER A 181 -8.14 9.90 -17.45
CA SER A 181 -7.31 9.60 -18.62
C SER A 181 -5.84 9.41 -18.23
N VAL A 182 -5.05 8.75 -19.07
CA VAL A 182 -3.60 8.65 -18.92
C VAL A 182 -2.87 9.23 -20.13
N GLY A 183 -1.61 9.61 -19.92
CA GLY A 183 -0.75 10.16 -20.95
C GLY A 183 -1.02 11.63 -21.26
N THR A 184 -0.06 12.26 -21.94
CA THR A 184 -0.13 13.68 -22.34
C THR A 184 -0.31 13.85 -23.85
N ALA A 185 0.07 12.86 -24.66
CA ALA A 185 -0.23 12.75 -26.09
C ALA A 185 0.18 11.36 -26.64
N PRO A 186 -0.74 10.54 -27.16
CA PRO A 186 -2.19 10.70 -27.13
C PRO A 186 -2.73 10.53 -25.71
N VAL A 187 -3.77 11.30 -25.37
CA VAL A 187 -4.52 11.12 -24.13
C VAL A 187 -5.45 9.92 -24.30
N VAL A 188 -5.34 8.93 -23.41
CA VAL A 188 -6.15 7.71 -23.46
C VAL A 188 -7.14 7.74 -22.30
N GLN A 189 -8.43 7.81 -22.62
CA GLN A 189 -9.50 7.72 -21.63
C GLN A 189 -9.51 6.33 -20.98
N GLN A 190 -9.58 6.31 -19.65
CA GLN A 190 -9.58 5.10 -18.84
C GLN A 190 -11.01 4.67 -18.55
N THR A 191 -11.30 3.40 -18.80
CA THR A 191 -12.52 2.75 -18.34
C THR A 191 -12.12 1.71 -17.30
N SER A 192 -12.65 1.87 -16.07
CA SER A 192 -12.37 0.99 -14.93
C SER A 192 -12.65 -0.46 -15.28
N GLY A 193 -11.68 -1.35 -15.03
CA GLY A 193 -11.78 -2.78 -15.33
C GLY A 193 -11.63 -3.13 -16.82
N ILE A 194 -11.32 -2.17 -17.70
CA ILE A 194 -11.24 -2.41 -19.16
C ILE A 194 -9.92 -1.92 -19.78
N THR A 195 -9.52 -0.68 -19.50
CA THR A 195 -8.36 -0.08 -20.21
C THR A 195 -7.04 -0.69 -19.73
N VAL A 196 -6.21 -1.14 -20.68
CA VAL A 196 -4.87 -1.70 -20.43
C VAL A 196 -3.82 -0.59 -20.38
N ASN A 197 -2.90 -0.67 -19.43
CA ASN A 197 -1.74 0.21 -19.32
C ASN A 197 -0.45 -0.58 -19.10
N ASP A 198 0.67 0.02 -19.51
CA ASP A 198 2.03 -0.44 -19.24
C ASP A 198 2.57 0.31 -18.02
N PHE A 199 2.94 -0.42 -16.98
CA PHE A 199 3.47 0.11 -15.73
C PHE A 199 4.96 -0.21 -15.52
N THR A 200 5.70 -0.45 -16.60
CA THR A 200 7.18 -0.49 -16.55
C THR A 200 7.78 0.82 -16.04
N LEU A 201 7.06 1.93 -16.19
CA LEU A 201 7.31 3.23 -15.57
C LEU A 201 6.05 3.73 -14.85
N PRO A 202 6.17 4.70 -13.92
CA PRO A 202 5.01 5.30 -13.30
C PRO A 202 4.04 5.90 -14.33
N VAL A 203 2.75 5.64 -14.16
CA VAL A 203 1.69 6.10 -15.07
C VAL A 203 0.91 7.24 -14.40
N ILE A 204 0.73 8.34 -15.13
CA ILE A 204 0.00 9.50 -14.63
C ILE A 204 -1.48 9.41 -15.02
N TYR A 205 -2.36 9.28 -14.02
CA TYR A 205 -3.80 9.30 -14.16
C TYR A 205 -4.32 10.71 -13.88
N THR A 206 -4.97 11.34 -14.87
CA THR A 206 -5.57 12.66 -14.74
C THR A 206 -7.08 12.51 -14.54
N VAL A 207 -7.57 12.85 -13.35
CA VAL A 207 -9.00 12.89 -13.02
C VAL A 207 -9.52 14.30 -13.30
N THR A 208 -10.54 14.42 -14.15
CA THR A 208 -11.16 15.70 -14.53
C THR A 208 -12.56 15.79 -13.92
N ALA A 209 -12.82 16.87 -13.20
CA ALA A 209 -14.11 17.19 -12.58
C ALA A 209 -15.09 17.82 -13.58
N ASN A 210 -16.34 18.05 -13.16
CA ASN A 210 -17.38 18.64 -14.01
C ASN A 210 -17.16 20.13 -14.28
N ASP A 211 -16.41 20.81 -13.41
CA ASP A 211 -15.96 22.19 -13.63
C ASP A 211 -14.73 22.30 -14.54
N ASN A 212 -14.28 21.19 -15.12
CA ASN A 212 -13.05 21.04 -15.92
C ASN A 212 -11.74 21.23 -15.14
N SER A 213 -11.78 21.37 -13.82
CA SER A 213 -10.56 21.28 -13.00
C SER A 213 -10.05 19.84 -12.97
N SER A 214 -8.73 19.64 -12.89
CA SER A 214 -8.11 18.32 -12.93
C SER A 214 -7.11 18.10 -11.80
N ALA A 215 -6.88 16.82 -11.47
CA ALA A 215 -5.84 16.36 -10.55
C ALA A 215 -5.10 15.20 -11.19
N ALA A 216 -3.77 15.23 -11.14
CA ALA A 216 -2.91 14.17 -11.64
C ALA A 216 -2.45 13.29 -10.48
N TYR A 217 -2.62 11.98 -10.64
CA TYR A 217 -2.15 10.94 -9.73
C TYR A 217 -1.01 10.16 -10.38
N THR A 218 0.12 10.06 -9.70
CA THR A 218 1.23 9.20 -10.15
C THR A 218 1.01 7.80 -9.58
N VAL A 219 0.79 6.83 -10.47
CA VAL A 219 0.64 5.41 -10.11
C VAL A 219 1.95 4.69 -10.34
N THR A 220 2.52 4.14 -9.27
CA THR A 220 3.72 3.31 -9.33
C THR A 220 3.35 1.87 -9.01
N VAL A 221 3.68 0.96 -9.92
CA VAL A 221 3.52 -0.47 -9.72
C VAL A 221 4.88 -1.08 -9.42
N HIS A 222 4.98 -1.74 -8.29
CA HIS A 222 6.11 -2.60 -7.93
C HIS A 222 5.73 -4.05 -8.17
N VAL A 223 6.71 -4.87 -8.52
CA VAL A 223 6.58 -6.34 -8.47
C VAL A 223 7.36 -6.78 -7.25
N ALA A 224 6.73 -7.56 -6.37
CA ALA A 224 7.40 -8.13 -5.21
C ALA A 224 8.67 -8.86 -5.66
N THR A 225 9.80 -8.50 -5.06
CA THR A 225 11.05 -9.22 -5.28
C THR A 225 10.95 -10.58 -4.59
N GLY A 226 11.42 -11.64 -5.24
CA GLY A 226 11.48 -12.94 -4.59
C GLY A 226 12.46 -12.91 -3.41
N LEU A 227 12.26 -13.83 -2.46
CA LEU A 227 13.22 -14.03 -1.38
C LEU A 227 14.63 -14.22 -1.94
N MET A 228 15.58 -13.50 -1.35
CA MET A 228 16.99 -13.73 -1.65
C MET A 228 17.42 -15.07 -1.06
N PRO A 229 18.22 -15.89 -1.79
CA PRO A 229 18.80 -17.11 -1.24
C PRO A 229 19.62 -16.82 0.03
N VAL A 230 19.78 -17.81 0.90
CA VAL A 230 20.69 -17.72 2.04
C VAL A 230 22.12 -17.89 1.53
N ASN A 231 22.99 -16.93 1.82
CA ASN A 231 24.39 -17.01 1.39
C ASN A 231 25.17 -17.96 2.32
N LEU A 232 25.61 -19.10 1.78
CA LEU A 232 26.37 -20.09 2.54
C LEU A 232 27.86 -19.76 2.68
N GLY A 233 28.36 -18.76 1.96
CA GLY A 233 29.81 -18.48 1.90
C GLY A 233 30.62 -19.74 1.58
N THR A 234 31.72 -19.95 2.29
CA THR A 234 32.56 -21.14 2.17
C THR A 234 31.94 -22.42 2.73
N ALA A 235 30.92 -22.34 3.59
CA ALA A 235 30.14 -23.52 3.99
C ALA A 235 29.44 -24.17 2.77
N GLY A 236 29.13 -23.35 1.76
CA GLY A 236 28.58 -23.80 0.47
C GLY A 236 29.50 -24.70 -0.34
N ASN A 237 30.75 -24.93 0.07
CA ASN A 237 31.63 -25.90 -0.57
C ASN A 237 31.43 -27.33 -0.02
N PHE A 238 30.77 -27.49 1.12
CA PHE A 238 30.65 -28.77 1.84
C PHE A 238 29.27 -29.39 1.68
N VAL A 239 29.23 -30.69 1.37
CA VAL A 239 27.99 -31.46 1.43
C VAL A 239 27.63 -31.82 2.86
N ILE A 240 28.65 -31.99 3.73
CA ILE A 240 28.50 -32.16 5.17
C ILE A 240 29.48 -31.22 5.87
N LEU A 241 28.99 -30.40 6.79
CA LEU A 241 29.80 -29.57 7.67
C LEU A 241 29.27 -29.68 9.09
N ALA A 242 30.16 -29.99 10.04
CA ALA A 242 29.78 -30.20 11.44
C ALA A 242 30.79 -29.57 12.41
N ASN A 243 30.40 -29.43 13.67
CA ASN A 243 31.27 -28.88 14.71
C ASN A 243 31.87 -29.93 15.66
N SER A 244 31.10 -30.95 16.02
CA SER A 244 31.43 -31.89 17.11
C SER A 244 31.61 -33.34 16.66
N GLY A 245 31.13 -33.72 15.47
CA GLY A 245 31.44 -35.02 14.89
C GLY A 245 30.71 -35.33 13.59
N VAL A 246 31.27 -36.25 12.81
CA VAL A 246 30.60 -36.85 11.65
C VAL A 246 30.77 -38.35 11.74
N SER A 247 29.69 -39.12 11.79
CA SER A 247 29.78 -40.58 11.87
C SER A 247 29.02 -41.26 10.76
N THR A 248 29.50 -42.43 10.35
CA THR A 248 28.80 -43.31 9.43
C THR A 248 28.86 -44.76 9.87
N THR A 249 27.78 -45.50 9.59
CA THR A 249 27.72 -46.97 9.66
C THR A 249 27.06 -47.51 8.40
N GLY A 250 27.34 -48.76 8.03
CA GLY A 250 26.77 -49.37 6.81
C GLY A 250 27.29 -48.79 5.49
N THR A 251 26.62 -49.09 4.39
CA THR A 251 27.01 -48.68 3.04
C THR A 251 26.58 -47.24 2.75
N THR A 252 27.47 -46.29 3.00
CA THR A 252 27.22 -44.85 2.80
C THR A 252 27.91 -44.35 1.52
N ALA A 253 27.28 -43.41 0.83
CA ALA A 253 27.84 -42.72 -0.33
C ALA A 253 27.67 -41.21 -0.19
N VAL A 254 28.79 -40.48 -0.22
CA VAL A 254 28.82 -39.02 -0.14
C VAL A 254 29.42 -38.46 -1.43
N VAL A 255 28.75 -37.53 -2.08
CA VAL A 255 29.25 -36.81 -3.24
C VAL A 255 29.37 -35.32 -2.89
N GLY A 256 30.61 -34.88 -2.69
CA GLY A 256 30.98 -33.58 -2.16
C GLY A 256 31.91 -33.66 -0.95
N ASP A 257 32.38 -32.51 -0.48
CA ASP A 257 33.37 -32.43 0.60
C ASP A 257 32.74 -32.49 1.99
N ILE A 258 33.46 -33.09 2.93
CA ILE A 258 33.10 -33.15 4.36
C ILE A 258 34.04 -32.24 5.15
N GLY A 259 33.50 -31.42 6.04
CA GLY A 259 34.26 -30.58 6.96
C GLY A 259 33.88 -30.83 8.42
N LEU A 260 34.86 -30.79 9.31
CA LEU A 260 34.66 -30.85 10.75
C LEU A 260 35.56 -29.84 11.48
N SER A 261 34.97 -28.93 12.24
CA SER A 261 35.72 -27.98 13.09
C SER A 261 34.81 -27.34 14.14
N PRO A 262 35.23 -27.17 15.40
CA PRO A 262 36.61 -27.26 15.88
C PRO A 262 37.07 -28.69 16.24
N ALA A 263 36.19 -29.69 16.20
CA ALA A 263 36.58 -31.06 16.51
C ALA A 263 37.63 -31.62 15.51
N ALA A 264 38.54 -32.42 16.04
CA ALA A 264 39.61 -33.07 15.28
C ALA A 264 39.09 -34.22 14.41
N ALA A 265 39.89 -34.66 13.44
CA ALA A 265 39.58 -35.75 12.51
C ALA A 265 39.20 -37.06 13.20
N SER A 266 39.66 -37.29 14.44
CA SER A 266 39.29 -38.46 15.25
C SER A 266 37.78 -38.56 15.56
N PHE A 267 37.04 -37.45 15.45
CA PHE A 267 35.58 -37.41 15.57
C PHE A 267 34.85 -37.63 14.23
N ILE A 268 35.60 -37.87 13.15
CA ILE A 268 35.06 -38.37 11.88
C ILE A 268 35.20 -39.90 11.88
N THR A 269 34.12 -40.60 12.21
CA THR A 269 34.16 -42.05 12.50
C THR A 269 33.43 -42.89 11.45
N GLY A 270 33.92 -44.10 11.19
CA GLY A 270 33.33 -45.04 10.23
C GLY A 270 33.71 -44.83 8.76
N PHE A 271 34.41 -43.73 8.44
CA PHE A 271 34.80 -43.42 7.05
C PHE A 271 36.09 -44.10 6.58
N GLY A 272 36.88 -44.72 7.47
CA GLY A 272 38.17 -45.31 7.10
C GLY A 272 39.10 -44.29 6.44
N LEU A 273 39.35 -43.18 7.14
CA LEU A 273 40.10 -42.04 6.60
C LEU A 273 41.52 -42.44 6.20
N ILE A 274 41.92 -42.00 5.01
CA ILE A 274 43.28 -42.10 4.51
C ILE A 274 43.78 -40.68 4.27
N ALA A 275 44.67 -40.19 5.13
CA ALA A 275 45.27 -38.87 4.97
C ALA A 275 46.03 -38.79 3.64
N ASP A 276 45.89 -37.67 2.94
CA ASP A 276 46.74 -37.37 1.79
C ASP A 276 48.20 -37.15 2.22
N SER A 277 49.13 -37.29 1.27
CA SER A 277 50.56 -37.05 1.45
C SER A 277 50.92 -35.70 2.10
N THR A 278 50.10 -34.67 1.88
CA THR A 278 50.28 -33.33 2.49
C THR A 278 49.65 -33.20 3.88
N ASN A 279 48.81 -34.16 4.27
CA ASN A 279 47.98 -34.15 5.46
C ASN A 279 47.10 -32.88 5.58
N THR A 280 46.76 -32.25 4.45
CA THR A 280 45.81 -31.11 4.41
C THR A 280 44.35 -31.58 4.29
N PHE A 281 44.12 -32.81 3.82
CA PHE A 281 42.82 -33.45 3.78
C PHE A 281 42.98 -34.98 3.85
N SER A 282 41.87 -35.69 4.03
CA SER A 282 41.78 -37.14 3.90
C SER A 282 40.84 -37.56 2.77
N LYS A 283 41.01 -38.80 2.32
CA LYS A 283 40.11 -39.52 1.42
C LYS A 283 39.39 -40.66 2.15
N SER A 284 38.31 -41.14 1.56
CA SER A 284 37.55 -42.32 1.97
C SER A 284 36.95 -42.98 0.74
N SER A 285 36.80 -44.31 0.75
CA SER A 285 36.07 -45.02 -0.31
C SER A 285 34.56 -44.69 -0.35
N LEU A 286 34.03 -44.09 0.72
CA LEU A 286 32.63 -43.69 0.84
C LEU A 286 32.39 -42.24 0.35
N VAL A 287 33.45 -41.49 0.01
CA VAL A 287 33.37 -40.06 -0.29
C VAL A 287 34.00 -39.74 -1.64
N THR A 288 33.15 -39.32 -2.59
CA THR A 288 33.58 -38.66 -3.83
C THR A 288 33.79 -37.18 -3.54
N GLY A 289 34.94 -36.87 -2.93
CA GLY A 289 35.29 -35.55 -2.42
C GLY A 289 36.55 -35.60 -1.55
N ASN A 290 36.76 -34.55 -0.78
CA ASN A 290 37.80 -34.44 0.24
C ASN A 290 37.17 -34.32 1.63
N ILE A 291 37.87 -34.82 2.63
CA ILE A 291 37.48 -34.72 4.04
C ILE A 291 38.48 -33.79 4.72
N TYR A 292 38.00 -32.78 5.43
CA TYR A 292 38.79 -31.75 6.09
C TYR A 292 38.46 -31.72 7.58
N ALA A 293 39.47 -31.52 8.42
CA ALA A 293 39.33 -31.43 9.87
C ALA A 293 40.24 -30.35 10.46
N SER A 294 39.92 -29.89 11.68
CA SER A 294 40.60 -28.77 12.34
C SER A 294 42.07 -29.02 12.69
N ASP A 295 42.49 -30.28 12.82
CA ASP A 295 43.84 -30.71 13.22
C ASP A 295 44.75 -31.08 12.03
N TYR A 296 44.28 -30.84 10.80
CA TYR A 296 45.08 -31.04 9.58
C TYR A 296 46.10 -29.93 9.34
N THR A 297 47.07 -30.20 8.46
CA THR A 297 48.12 -29.25 8.11
C THR A 297 47.53 -27.96 7.49
N PRO A 298 48.08 -26.76 7.76
CA PRO A 298 47.70 -25.53 7.08
C PRO A 298 47.70 -25.67 5.54
N PRO A 299 46.74 -25.04 4.83
CA PRO A 299 45.82 -24.00 5.30
C PRO A 299 44.48 -24.50 5.88
N THR A 300 44.30 -25.82 6.05
CA THR A 300 43.00 -26.42 6.38
C THR A 300 42.33 -25.90 7.66
N PRO A 301 43.03 -25.69 8.79
CA PRO A 301 42.38 -25.20 10.01
C PRO A 301 41.74 -23.82 9.84
N ALA A 302 42.41 -22.91 9.09
CA ALA A 302 41.87 -21.59 8.79
C ALA A 302 40.67 -21.68 7.84
N TYR A 303 40.76 -22.51 6.80
CA TYR A 303 39.64 -22.76 5.89
C TYR A 303 38.41 -23.32 6.62
N MET A 304 38.60 -24.28 7.53
CA MET A 304 37.51 -24.86 8.32
C MET A 304 36.90 -23.87 9.31
N THR A 305 37.72 -23.00 9.91
CA THR A 305 37.23 -21.93 10.79
C THR A 305 36.32 -20.97 10.02
N THR A 306 36.70 -20.57 8.81
CA THR A 306 35.87 -19.74 7.94
C THR A 306 34.58 -20.45 7.53
N ALA A 307 34.66 -21.72 7.11
CA ALA A 307 33.49 -22.49 6.70
C ALA A 307 32.45 -22.62 7.82
N VAL A 308 32.88 -22.91 9.04
CA VAL A 308 31.97 -22.98 10.20
C VAL A 308 31.41 -21.61 10.57
N GLY A 309 32.22 -20.56 10.47
CA GLY A 309 31.76 -19.18 10.64
C GLY A 309 30.66 -18.81 9.64
N ASP A 310 30.87 -19.12 8.37
CA ASP A 310 29.89 -18.87 7.29
C ASP A 310 28.61 -19.70 7.47
N MET A 311 28.72 -20.94 7.98
CA MET A 311 27.55 -21.75 8.33
C MET A 311 26.71 -21.10 9.44
N ILE A 312 27.35 -20.56 10.48
CA ILE A 312 26.66 -19.86 11.57
C ILE A 312 26.02 -18.56 11.05
N ILE A 313 26.71 -17.82 10.18
CA ILE A 313 26.17 -16.63 9.53
C ILE A 313 24.93 -16.99 8.68
N ALA A 314 25.01 -18.05 7.88
CA ALA A 314 23.90 -18.53 7.06
C ALA A 314 22.69 -18.98 7.92
N PHE A 315 22.95 -19.67 9.03
CA PHE A 315 21.90 -20.04 9.99
C PHE A 315 21.21 -18.79 10.56
N ASN A 316 21.98 -17.80 11.01
CA ASN A 316 21.45 -16.57 11.59
C ASN A 316 20.72 -15.70 10.54
N ASP A 317 21.20 -15.67 9.30
CA ASP A 317 20.52 -15.01 8.17
C ASP A 317 19.15 -15.65 7.91
N ALA A 318 19.11 -16.98 7.77
CA ALA A 318 17.87 -17.72 7.55
C ALA A 318 16.87 -17.56 8.72
N ALA A 319 17.34 -17.66 9.97
CA ALA A 319 16.54 -17.48 11.18
C ALA A 319 16.06 -16.03 11.36
N GLY A 320 16.85 -15.06 10.86
CA GLY A 320 16.60 -13.63 10.99
C GLY A 320 15.70 -13.04 9.92
N ARG A 321 15.31 -13.80 8.88
CA ARG A 321 14.36 -13.32 7.86
C ARG A 321 13.03 -12.92 8.54
N THR A 322 12.56 -11.71 8.23
CA THR A 322 11.33 -11.13 8.78
C THR A 322 10.17 -11.23 7.79
N THR A 323 8.95 -10.95 8.25
CA THR A 323 7.70 -10.96 7.46
C THR A 323 7.41 -12.30 6.75
N PRO A 324 7.11 -13.39 7.48
CA PRO A 324 6.80 -14.67 6.87
C PRO A 324 5.53 -14.59 6.02
N ASP A 325 5.57 -15.21 4.83
CA ASP A 325 4.40 -15.39 3.96
C ASP A 325 3.42 -16.40 4.57
N PHE A 326 3.95 -17.38 5.31
CA PHE A 326 3.18 -18.44 5.95
C PHE A 326 3.63 -18.62 7.40
N THR A 327 2.67 -18.64 8.32
CA THR A 327 2.91 -18.82 9.77
C THR A 327 2.12 -20.02 10.27
N GLU A 328 2.79 -20.95 10.97
CA GLU A 328 2.22 -22.17 11.53
C GLU A 328 1.44 -23.04 10.53
N LEU A 329 1.88 -23.08 9.27
CA LEU A 329 1.21 -23.87 8.22
C LEU A 329 1.08 -25.34 8.65
N GLY A 330 -0.14 -25.87 8.56
CA GLY A 330 -0.43 -27.25 8.94
C GLY A 330 -0.26 -27.56 10.43
N ALA A 331 -0.14 -26.53 11.30
CA ALA A 331 0.20 -26.69 12.71
C ALA A 331 1.48 -27.52 12.93
N GLY A 332 2.44 -27.39 12.02
CA GLY A 332 3.70 -28.14 12.02
C GLY A 332 3.68 -29.40 11.15
N ASP A 333 2.52 -29.98 10.82
CA ASP A 333 2.45 -31.10 9.88
C ASP A 333 2.16 -30.60 8.46
N ILE A 334 3.18 -30.63 7.60
CA ILE A 334 3.11 -30.17 6.22
C ILE A 334 2.90 -31.30 5.20
N SER A 335 2.55 -32.49 5.70
CA SER A 335 2.31 -33.67 4.87
C SER A 335 1.23 -33.44 3.81
N GLY A 336 1.49 -33.88 2.58
CA GLY A 336 0.58 -33.75 1.44
C GLY A 336 0.45 -32.34 0.86
N GLN A 337 1.11 -31.34 1.44
CA GLN A 337 1.03 -29.96 0.98
C GLN A 337 1.84 -29.73 -0.31
N THR A 338 1.45 -28.69 -1.05
CA THR A 338 2.29 -28.08 -2.10
C THR A 338 2.74 -26.70 -1.64
N LEU A 339 4.04 -26.54 -1.45
CA LEU A 339 4.68 -25.34 -0.91
C LEU A 339 5.18 -24.47 -2.06
N VAL A 340 4.58 -23.29 -2.19
CA VAL A 340 5.00 -22.24 -3.15
C VAL A 340 6.19 -21.45 -2.60
N PRO A 341 6.94 -20.70 -3.44
CA PRO A 341 8.09 -19.91 -2.99
C PRO A 341 7.69 -18.97 -1.85
N GLY A 342 8.53 -18.85 -0.83
CA GLY A 342 8.18 -18.03 0.32
C GLY A 342 8.98 -18.34 1.58
N LEU A 343 8.73 -17.50 2.59
CA LEU A 343 9.27 -17.59 3.93
C LEU A 343 8.20 -18.20 4.82
N TYR A 344 8.53 -19.36 5.38
CA TYR A 344 7.64 -20.11 6.25
C TYR A 344 8.20 -20.11 7.66
N LYS A 345 7.32 -19.96 8.65
CA LYS A 345 7.71 -19.89 10.05
C LYS A 345 6.84 -20.75 10.94
N TRP A 346 7.50 -21.53 11.81
CA TRP A 346 6.88 -22.28 12.89
C TRP A 346 7.59 -22.01 14.23
N GLY A 347 6.80 -21.77 15.27
CA GLY A 347 7.21 -21.81 16.67
C GLY A 347 7.33 -23.23 17.23
N THR A 348 6.84 -24.22 16.48
CA THR A 348 6.88 -25.66 16.82
C THR A 348 7.86 -26.43 15.94
N GLY A 349 7.91 -27.75 16.14
CA GLY A 349 8.56 -28.65 15.19
C GLY A 349 7.76 -28.78 13.89
N VAL A 350 8.44 -29.26 12.85
CA VAL A 350 7.85 -29.57 11.55
C VAL A 350 7.94 -31.07 11.28
N LEU A 351 6.83 -31.65 10.83
CA LEU A 351 6.68 -33.06 10.49
C LEU A 351 6.37 -33.22 9.00
N ILE A 352 7.05 -34.18 8.37
CA ILE A 352 6.73 -34.68 7.02
C ILE A 352 6.55 -36.19 7.14
N THR A 353 5.31 -36.65 7.09
CA THR A 353 4.98 -38.08 7.11
C THR A 353 5.25 -38.75 5.75
N SER A 354 5.01 -40.05 5.64
CA SER A 354 5.09 -40.81 4.38
C SER A 354 4.19 -40.29 3.24
N ALA A 355 3.22 -39.40 3.53
CA ALA A 355 2.47 -38.70 2.48
C ALA A 355 3.35 -37.69 1.70
N GLY A 356 4.55 -37.37 2.18
CA GLY A 356 5.51 -36.50 1.53
C GLY A 356 5.09 -35.04 1.49
N VAL A 357 5.81 -34.23 0.74
CA VAL A 357 5.47 -32.82 0.47
C VAL A 357 5.99 -32.42 -0.91
N THR A 358 5.29 -31.54 -1.61
CA THR A 358 5.75 -30.99 -2.90
C THR A 358 6.24 -29.57 -2.71
N ILE A 359 7.42 -29.24 -3.22
CA ILE A 359 7.95 -27.87 -3.30
C ILE A 359 7.90 -27.44 -4.77
N SER A 360 7.09 -26.44 -5.08
CA SER A 360 6.74 -26.09 -6.46
C SER A 360 6.94 -24.61 -6.76
N GLY A 361 7.80 -24.33 -7.73
CA GLY A 361 8.10 -22.98 -8.21
C GLY A 361 9.15 -23.02 -9.31
N GLY A 362 9.54 -21.85 -9.82
CA GLY A 362 10.54 -21.73 -10.87
C GLY A 362 11.97 -21.99 -10.41
N ALA A 363 12.89 -22.07 -11.38
CA ALA A 363 14.30 -22.38 -11.13
C ALA A 363 15.05 -21.39 -10.24
N ASN A 364 14.58 -20.14 -10.16
CA ASN A 364 15.21 -19.08 -9.36
C ASN A 364 14.36 -18.68 -8.14
N ASP A 365 13.32 -19.44 -7.84
CA ASP A 365 12.52 -19.25 -6.65
C ASP A 365 13.24 -19.81 -5.42
N VAL A 366 12.91 -19.28 -4.25
CA VAL A 366 13.58 -19.54 -2.98
C VAL A 366 12.54 -19.91 -1.92
N TRP A 367 12.90 -20.90 -1.11
CA TRP A 367 12.14 -21.35 0.05
C TRP A 367 13.01 -21.28 1.28
N ILE A 368 12.51 -20.63 2.33
CA ILE A 368 13.18 -20.59 3.63
C ILE A 368 12.18 -21.06 4.67
N PHE A 369 12.50 -22.18 5.31
CA PHE A 369 11.71 -22.78 6.38
C PHE A 369 12.40 -22.49 7.71
N GLN A 370 11.80 -21.65 8.56
CA GLN A 370 12.24 -21.37 9.92
C GLN A 370 11.51 -22.28 10.91
N VAL A 371 12.23 -23.26 11.48
CA VAL A 371 11.69 -24.25 12.41
C VAL A 371 12.29 -24.04 13.79
N ALA A 372 11.47 -23.58 14.75
CA ALA A 372 11.95 -23.23 16.09
C ALA A 372 12.27 -24.45 16.97
N GLN A 373 11.79 -25.64 16.62
CA GLN A 373 12.13 -26.92 17.29
C GLN A 373 12.72 -27.90 16.26
N ASP A 374 12.32 -29.17 16.31
CA ASP A 374 12.86 -30.23 15.47
C ASP A 374 12.19 -30.30 14.09
N LEU A 375 12.96 -30.71 13.09
CA LEU A 375 12.46 -31.16 11.79
C LEU A 375 12.47 -32.69 11.77
N THR A 376 11.29 -33.30 11.60
CA THR A 376 11.12 -34.75 11.50
C THR A 376 10.59 -35.11 10.12
N VAL A 377 11.39 -35.86 9.35
CA VAL A 377 10.99 -36.44 8.07
C VAL A 377 10.87 -37.93 8.29
N ASP A 378 9.65 -38.45 8.32
CA ASP A 378 9.37 -39.84 8.66
C ASP A 378 9.94 -40.83 7.65
N ASN A 379 9.86 -42.11 8.01
CA ASN A 379 10.25 -43.21 7.15
C ASN A 379 9.51 -43.13 5.80
N SER A 380 10.27 -43.29 4.72
CA SER A 380 9.78 -43.28 3.33
C SER A 380 9.08 -41.99 2.90
N ALA A 381 9.18 -40.90 3.67
CA ALA A 381 8.71 -39.59 3.25
C ALA A 381 9.54 -39.05 2.08
N ILE A 382 8.89 -38.43 1.10
CA ILE A 382 9.53 -37.90 -0.12
C ILE A 382 9.23 -36.41 -0.25
N ILE A 383 10.28 -35.61 -0.43
CA ILE A 383 10.17 -34.21 -0.84
C ILE A 383 10.28 -34.14 -2.37
N THR A 384 9.18 -33.80 -3.04
CA THR A 384 9.10 -33.72 -4.49
C THR A 384 9.33 -32.29 -4.97
N LEU A 385 10.18 -32.09 -5.99
CA LEU A 385 10.37 -30.79 -6.63
C LEU A 385 9.54 -30.68 -7.91
N ALA A 386 8.83 -29.57 -8.08
CA ALA A 386 8.00 -29.30 -9.26
C ALA A 386 8.22 -27.88 -9.80
N GLY A 387 7.77 -27.61 -11.03
CA GLY A 387 7.82 -26.27 -11.66
C GLY A 387 9.22 -25.77 -12.07
N GLY A 388 10.27 -26.55 -11.79
CA GLY A 388 11.66 -26.16 -11.99
C GLY A 388 12.41 -25.85 -10.68
N ALA A 389 11.78 -26.00 -9.52
CA ALA A 389 12.41 -25.81 -8.21
C ALA A 389 13.72 -26.61 -8.09
N GLN A 390 14.74 -26.00 -7.48
CA GLN A 390 16.08 -26.58 -7.32
C GLN A 390 16.44 -26.70 -5.84
N ALA A 391 17.02 -27.83 -5.44
CA ALA A 391 17.45 -28.09 -4.06
C ALA A 391 18.39 -27.00 -3.50
N LYS A 392 19.25 -26.42 -4.35
CA LYS A 392 20.17 -25.33 -3.95
C LYS A 392 19.49 -24.03 -3.50
N ASN A 393 18.19 -23.85 -3.76
CA ASN A 393 17.42 -22.67 -3.36
C ASN A 393 16.45 -22.95 -2.19
N ILE A 394 16.52 -24.13 -1.58
CA ILE A 394 15.62 -24.56 -0.50
C ILE A 394 16.44 -24.63 0.78
N PHE A 395 16.09 -23.83 1.78
CA PHE A 395 16.82 -23.70 3.03
C PHE A 395 15.92 -24.06 4.21
N TRP A 396 16.38 -25.02 5.01
CA TRP A 396 15.74 -25.48 6.24
C TRP A 396 16.57 -25.04 7.43
N GLN A 397 16.19 -23.93 8.06
CA GLN A 397 16.78 -23.49 9.32
C GLN A 397 16.06 -24.18 10.47
N VAL A 398 16.79 -24.97 11.25
CA VAL A 398 16.22 -25.81 12.31
C VAL A 398 16.94 -25.51 13.62
N SER A 399 16.22 -24.94 14.59
CA SER A 399 16.80 -24.60 15.92
C SER A 399 16.91 -25.81 16.85
N GLY A 400 16.15 -26.88 16.58
CA GLY A 400 16.31 -28.20 17.20
C GLY A 400 17.23 -29.11 16.39
N GLN A 401 16.89 -30.40 16.34
CA GLN A 401 17.55 -31.39 15.48
C GLN A 401 16.76 -31.64 14.19
N ALA A 402 17.45 -32.09 13.15
CA ALA A 402 16.83 -32.60 11.93
C ALA A 402 17.00 -34.12 11.85
N THR A 403 15.89 -34.84 11.72
CA THR A 403 15.88 -36.31 11.64
C THR A 403 15.25 -36.74 10.33
N LEU A 404 16.03 -37.45 9.51
CA LEU A 404 15.58 -38.10 8.29
C LEU A 404 15.40 -39.59 8.54
N GLY A 405 14.17 -40.06 8.42
CA GLY A 405 13.74 -41.42 8.67
C GLY A 405 14.32 -42.42 7.68
N THR A 406 14.00 -43.69 7.90
CA THR A 406 14.47 -44.80 7.05
C THR A 406 13.94 -44.61 5.63
N ALA A 407 14.81 -44.70 4.63
CA ALA A 407 14.45 -44.55 3.22
C ALA A 407 13.71 -43.24 2.85
N ALA A 408 13.88 -42.17 3.64
CA ALA A 408 13.36 -40.85 3.26
C ALA A 408 14.15 -40.27 2.07
N ASP A 409 13.49 -39.50 1.19
CA ASP A 409 14.14 -38.75 0.11
C ASP A 409 13.99 -37.23 0.32
N PHE A 410 15.09 -36.57 0.65
CA PHE A 410 15.13 -35.17 1.05
C PHE A 410 15.75 -34.26 -0.01
N LYS A 411 15.20 -33.04 -0.12
CA LYS A 411 15.69 -31.99 -1.02
C LYS A 411 15.92 -30.69 -0.24
N GLY A 412 17.12 -30.13 -0.36
CA GLY A 412 17.44 -28.82 0.20
C GLY A 412 18.64 -28.80 1.14
N ILE A 413 18.96 -27.61 1.64
CA ILE A 413 20.08 -27.33 2.53
C ILE A 413 19.55 -27.26 3.96
N ILE A 414 20.05 -28.12 4.85
CA ILE A 414 19.71 -28.09 6.28
C ILE A 414 20.77 -27.29 7.01
N LEU A 415 20.35 -26.22 7.68
CA LEU A 415 21.11 -25.42 8.63
C LEU A 415 20.57 -25.74 10.03
N SER A 416 21.18 -26.72 10.70
CA SER A 416 20.74 -27.20 12.02
C SER A 416 21.59 -26.61 13.14
N GLN A 417 20.93 -26.13 14.19
CA GLN A 417 21.60 -25.68 15.42
C GLN A 417 22.15 -26.87 16.23
N THR A 418 21.55 -28.05 16.08
CA THR A 418 21.99 -29.25 16.81
C THR A 418 22.34 -30.38 15.84
N LEU A 419 21.78 -31.57 16.04
CA LEU A 419 22.10 -32.79 15.31
C LEU A 419 21.41 -32.77 13.93
N ILE A 420 22.05 -33.37 12.94
CA ILE A 420 21.39 -33.86 11.73
C ILE A 420 21.60 -35.38 11.65
N SER A 421 20.52 -36.15 11.65
CA SER A 421 20.56 -37.62 11.60
C SER A 421 19.91 -38.15 10.32
N LEU A 422 20.65 -38.91 9.53
CA LEU A 422 20.16 -39.62 8.36
C LEU A 422 20.13 -41.12 8.65
N ASN A 423 18.94 -41.69 8.80
CA ASN A 423 18.74 -43.10 9.12
C ASN A 423 18.86 -44.00 7.89
N THR A 424 18.83 -45.32 8.11
CA THR A 424 19.07 -46.37 7.10
C THR A 424 18.42 -46.09 5.76
N GLY A 425 19.23 -45.98 4.71
CA GLY A 425 18.75 -45.83 3.33
C GLY A 425 18.19 -44.46 2.98
N ALA A 426 18.25 -43.46 3.87
CA ALA A 426 17.84 -42.10 3.51
C ALA A 426 18.72 -41.53 2.40
N VAL A 427 18.10 -40.80 1.48
CA VAL A 427 18.74 -40.13 0.34
C VAL A 427 18.54 -38.62 0.48
N MET A 428 19.58 -37.86 0.17
CA MET A 428 19.54 -36.39 0.21
C MET A 428 20.20 -35.79 -1.03
N ASN A 429 19.48 -34.90 -1.71
CA ASN A 429 20.06 -33.95 -2.65
C ASN A 429 20.07 -32.57 -1.97
N GLY A 430 21.24 -32.14 -1.51
CA GLY A 430 21.33 -31.05 -0.56
C GLY A 430 22.65 -30.96 0.19
N ARG A 431 22.63 -30.26 1.33
CA ARG A 431 23.76 -30.13 2.26
C ARG A 431 23.29 -30.31 3.70
N ALA A 432 24.07 -31.02 4.52
CA ALA A 432 23.84 -31.18 5.96
C ALA A 432 24.86 -30.33 6.74
N LEU A 433 24.42 -29.15 7.20
CA LEU A 433 25.25 -28.18 7.90
C LEU A 433 24.79 -28.07 9.35
N ALA A 434 25.54 -28.68 10.27
CA ALA A 434 25.16 -28.86 11.68
C ALA A 434 26.11 -28.14 12.64
N GLN A 435 25.59 -27.33 13.55
CA GLN A 435 26.41 -26.72 14.61
C GLN A 435 26.79 -27.69 15.73
N THR A 436 26.37 -28.96 15.65
CA THR A 436 26.91 -30.07 16.46
C THR A 436 27.41 -31.20 15.56
N ALA A 437 26.66 -32.28 15.40
CA ALA A 437 27.10 -33.48 14.70
C ALA A 437 26.19 -33.83 13.51
N VAL A 438 26.74 -34.63 12.60
CA VAL A 438 25.99 -35.31 11.52
C VAL A 438 26.20 -36.82 11.64
N THR A 439 25.11 -37.59 11.69
CA THR A 439 25.17 -39.06 11.78
C THR A 439 24.51 -39.70 10.58
N LEU A 440 25.21 -40.66 9.96
CA LEU A 440 24.78 -41.38 8.77
C LEU A 440 24.66 -42.88 9.06
N ASN A 441 23.60 -43.50 8.55
CA ASN A 441 23.44 -44.95 8.59
C ASN A 441 23.04 -45.43 7.19
N ALA A 442 23.97 -46.02 6.45
CA ALA A 442 23.75 -46.56 5.10
C ALA A 442 23.00 -45.58 4.16
N THR A 443 23.49 -44.35 4.04
CA THR A 443 22.78 -43.26 3.34
C THR A 443 23.49 -42.77 2.10
N ALA A 444 22.76 -42.07 1.23
CA ALA A 444 23.33 -41.40 0.07
C ALA A 444 23.07 -39.90 0.13
N ILE A 445 24.12 -39.08 0.10
CA ILE A 445 24.01 -37.62 0.09
C ILE A 445 24.83 -37.03 -1.06
N THR A 446 24.21 -36.16 -1.84
CA THR A 446 24.80 -35.53 -3.03
C THR A 446 24.61 -34.03 -2.96
N ALA A 447 25.70 -33.27 -3.14
CA ALA A 447 25.63 -31.82 -3.25
C ALA A 447 24.76 -31.38 -4.45
N PRO A 448 23.97 -30.30 -4.32
CA PRO A 448 23.02 -29.86 -5.35
C PRO A 448 23.64 -29.09 -6.53
#